data_AF-A0A4Q2Y6R4-F1
#
_entry.id   AF-A0A4Q2Y6R4-F1
#
_cell.length_a   1.000
_cell.length_b   1.000
_cell.length_c   1.000
_cell.angle_alpha   90.00
_cell.angle_beta   90.00
_cell.angle_gamma   90.00
#
_symmetry.space_group_name_H-M   'P 1'
#
loop_
_entity.id
_entity.type
_entity.pdbx_description
1 polymer ?
#
loop_
_entity_poly.entity_id
_entity_poly.type
_entity_poly.pdbx_seq_one_letter_code
_entity_poly.pdbx_strand_id
1 'polypeptide(L)'
;MKKALLFLSVSLLAWPVHAGVFAHWSFDSDLSDSSPNKRNGTLVDVGIAGNSGITAGPGTFKFGGGAMNFSSDRDQITIPLQSFASGRPYTIAFWARKTPGDTGDPALWDMVLGQRGSTNFFIGLGDTANPDTGFRWRSAGTTADRQADFAVPKDHDWHHYAIVASGETITLYRDGVVFGSASGKKTGFSFDTIGDAYNSSRNFGMRGQLDELWVFDEALDAAGISRLHDSNDGGEAPSTATRLRVYLLGGQSNADGRADTADLPPELQLPQAGVDLYYKVEASSPSLTTLRPGLSENLQSGPELTLGARLAKLHADEEGTRVAIIKYANGGTNLHTQWKAGGDATTTGDGPEYVIFQQTVREGLAALAAAHPLAEIDLQALVWMQGESDADAGHAALYQAGLTAFLADVRATYGQRLPVVLGQLSTGQTFIPAGPLGIVRTAQETVADGDPLTRM
;
A
#
# COMPACT_ATOMS: atom_id res chain seq x y z
N MET A 1 -44.13 -4.06 17.04
CA MET A 1 -44.65 -4.36 15.68
C MET A 1 -43.43 -4.56 14.79
N LYS A 2 -43.22 -5.74 14.19
CA LYS A 2 -43.60 -6.06 12.78
C LYS A 2 -43.25 -4.88 11.86
N LYS A 3 -42.44 -4.98 10.79
CA LYS A 3 -42.06 -6.13 9.96
C LYS A 3 -40.91 -5.70 9.02
N ALA A 4 -40.19 -6.70 8.56
CA ALA A 4 -39.18 -6.74 7.51
C ALA A 4 -39.65 -6.27 6.12
N LEU A 5 -38.69 -5.92 5.24
CA LEU A 5 -38.42 -6.48 3.89
C LEU A 5 -37.24 -5.67 3.27
N LEU A 6 -36.06 -6.21 2.98
CA LEU A 6 -35.59 -7.26 2.03
C LEU A 6 -35.51 -6.82 0.55
N PHE A 7 -34.28 -6.43 0.16
CA PHE A 7 -33.49 -6.64 -1.07
C PHE A 7 -34.09 -6.56 -2.50
N LEU A 8 -33.35 -5.87 -3.39
CA LEU A 8 -32.78 -6.50 -4.58
C LEU A 8 -31.48 -5.80 -5.04
N SER A 9 -30.46 -6.62 -5.29
CA SER A 9 -29.12 -6.33 -5.81
C SER A 9 -29.07 -6.36 -7.34
N VAL A 10 -28.23 -5.52 -7.96
CA VAL A 10 -27.41 -5.89 -9.13
C VAL A 10 -26.07 -5.14 -9.05
N SER A 11 -25.00 -5.92 -9.09
CA SER A 11 -23.58 -5.55 -9.05
C SER A 11 -23.07 -5.16 -10.45
N LEU A 12 -22.09 -4.24 -10.50
CA LEU A 12 -20.94 -4.27 -11.41
C LEU A 12 -19.84 -3.36 -10.84
N LEU A 13 -18.67 -3.97 -10.63
CA LEU A 13 -17.52 -3.48 -9.87
C LEU A 13 -16.67 -2.48 -10.63
N ALA A 14 -16.17 -1.45 -9.94
CA ALA A 14 -14.80 -0.94 -10.04
C ALA A 14 -14.49 -0.10 -8.77
N TRP A 15 -13.37 -0.40 -8.13
CA TRP A 15 -13.11 -0.27 -6.68
C TRP A 15 -12.74 1.13 -6.17
N PRO A 16 -13.05 1.43 -4.90
CA PRO A 16 -12.47 2.58 -4.21
C PRO A 16 -11.07 2.22 -3.68
N VAL A 17 -10.09 3.01 -4.10
CA VAL A 17 -9.13 3.73 -3.24
C VAL A 17 -8.80 3.18 -1.83
N HIS A 18 -7.51 2.93 -1.64
CA HIS A 18 -6.76 2.67 -0.39
C HIS A 18 -6.95 1.30 0.33
N ALA A 19 -5.87 0.86 0.98
CA ALA A 19 -5.52 -0.46 1.52
C ALA A 19 -4.92 -1.47 0.53
N GLY A 20 -3.59 -1.68 0.61
CA GLY A 20 -2.89 -2.71 -0.16
C GLY A 20 -3.12 -4.09 0.44
N VAL A 21 -4.34 -4.63 0.34
CA VAL A 21 -4.59 -6.04 0.70
C VAL A 21 -3.61 -6.90 -0.09
N PHE A 22 -2.61 -7.42 0.62
CA PHE A 22 -1.55 -8.23 0.04
C PHE A 22 -2.14 -9.62 -0.25
N ALA A 23 -2.83 -10.22 0.69
CA ALA A 23 -3.58 -11.45 0.47
C ALA A 23 -4.73 -11.55 1.46
N HIS A 24 -5.78 -12.26 1.07
CA HIS A 24 -6.87 -12.62 1.97
C HIS A 24 -7.39 -14.02 1.65
N TRP A 25 -7.28 -14.92 2.62
CA TRP A 25 -7.90 -16.25 2.54
C TRP A 25 -9.07 -16.29 3.54
N SER A 26 -10.29 -16.20 3.03
CA SER A 26 -11.50 -16.26 3.87
C SER A 26 -11.79 -17.67 4.36
N PHE A 27 -11.43 -18.70 3.58
CA PHE A 27 -11.74 -20.10 3.87
C PHE A 27 -13.25 -20.42 3.88
N ASP A 28 -14.07 -19.60 3.23
CA ASP A 28 -15.52 -19.83 3.14
C ASP A 28 -15.90 -21.09 2.38
N SER A 29 -15.20 -21.34 1.28
CA SER A 29 -15.53 -22.44 0.37
C SER A 29 -14.30 -23.08 -0.27
N ASP A 30 -13.18 -22.37 -0.30
CA ASP A 30 -11.95 -22.83 -0.91
C ASP A 30 -10.71 -22.20 -0.24
N LEU A 31 -9.54 -22.37 -0.86
CA LEU A 31 -8.25 -21.88 -0.38
C LEU A 31 -7.73 -20.74 -1.28
N SER A 32 -8.63 -20.10 -2.03
CA SER A 32 -8.25 -19.04 -2.96
C SER A 32 -7.93 -17.76 -2.20
N ASP A 33 -6.97 -17.00 -2.72
CA ASP A 33 -6.73 -15.62 -2.28
C ASP A 33 -7.79 -14.73 -2.94
N SER A 34 -8.68 -14.17 -2.12
CA SER A 34 -9.78 -13.30 -2.55
C SER A 34 -9.26 -11.98 -3.10
N SER A 35 -8.02 -11.59 -2.74
CA SER A 35 -7.38 -10.38 -3.21
C SER A 35 -7.11 -10.41 -4.73
N PRO A 36 -6.74 -9.26 -5.33
CA PRO A 36 -6.39 -9.19 -6.75
C PRO A 36 -5.09 -9.95 -7.08
N ASN A 37 -4.27 -10.27 -6.07
CA ASN A 37 -2.94 -10.84 -6.26
C ASN A 37 -2.92 -12.36 -6.47
N LYS A 38 -4.03 -13.04 -6.17
CA LYS A 38 -4.25 -14.47 -6.48
C LYS A 38 -3.15 -15.40 -5.97
N ARG A 39 -2.66 -15.16 -4.75
CA ARG A 39 -1.75 -16.05 -4.01
C ARG A 39 -2.49 -17.29 -3.49
N ASN A 40 -3.15 -18.02 -4.38
CA ASN A 40 -4.00 -19.14 -4.02
C ASN A 40 -3.23 -20.24 -3.28
N GLY A 41 -3.88 -20.81 -2.27
CA GLY A 41 -3.37 -21.91 -1.48
C GLY A 41 -3.65 -23.28 -2.11
N THR A 42 -2.84 -24.26 -1.73
CA THR A 42 -3.10 -25.69 -2.01
C THR A 42 -2.97 -26.48 -0.72
N LEU A 43 -4.01 -27.21 -0.33
CA LEU A 43 -3.96 -28.10 0.82
C LEU A 43 -3.04 -29.28 0.53
N VAL A 44 -2.10 -29.50 1.43
CA VAL A 44 -1.30 -30.72 1.52
C VAL A 44 -1.75 -31.44 2.78
N ASP A 45 -2.57 -32.46 2.57
CA ASP A 45 -3.11 -33.35 3.59
C ASP A 45 -2.15 -34.53 3.80
N VAL A 46 -1.59 -34.62 4.99
CA VAL A 46 -0.57 -35.58 5.43
C VAL A 46 -1.24 -36.53 6.42
N GLY A 47 -0.87 -37.81 6.41
CA GLY A 47 -1.46 -38.77 7.35
C GLY A 47 -2.83 -39.25 6.89
N ILE A 48 -3.89 -38.97 7.65
CA ILE A 48 -5.23 -39.51 7.36
C ILE A 48 -5.96 -38.59 6.37
N ALA A 49 -5.93 -38.97 5.10
CA ALA A 49 -6.61 -38.23 4.03
C ALA A 49 -8.07 -37.88 4.35
N GLY A 50 -8.40 -36.59 4.21
CA GLY A 50 -9.74 -36.02 4.38
C GLY A 50 -10.07 -35.59 5.81
N ASN A 51 -9.09 -35.59 6.74
CA ASN A 51 -9.31 -35.12 8.11
C ASN A 51 -9.03 -33.61 8.29
N SER A 52 -8.51 -32.94 7.25
CA SER A 52 -8.37 -31.49 7.13
C SER A 52 -9.13 -30.93 5.92
N GLY A 53 -9.57 -29.69 6.02
CA GLY A 53 -10.27 -29.00 4.95
C GLY A 53 -11.26 -27.95 5.46
N ILE A 54 -12.01 -27.37 4.53
CA ILE A 54 -13.03 -26.37 4.85
C ILE A 54 -14.18 -27.02 5.62
N THR A 55 -14.50 -26.44 6.77
CA THR A 55 -15.67 -26.81 7.57
C THR A 55 -16.73 -25.71 7.51
N ALA A 56 -17.98 -26.09 7.29
CA ALA A 56 -19.12 -25.18 7.08
C ALA A 56 -20.25 -25.41 8.11
N GLY A 57 -19.94 -26.10 9.22
CA GLY A 57 -20.91 -26.35 10.29
C GLY A 57 -21.21 -25.09 11.10
N PRO A 58 -22.43 -24.94 11.66
CA PRO A 58 -22.71 -23.84 12.58
C PRO A 58 -21.72 -23.84 13.76
N GLY A 59 -21.07 -22.69 14.00
CA GLY A 59 -20.09 -22.51 15.07
C GLY A 59 -18.70 -23.10 14.78
N THR A 60 -18.44 -23.57 13.56
CA THR A 60 -17.12 -24.04 13.13
C THR A 60 -16.32 -22.99 12.36
N PHE A 61 -16.88 -21.80 12.18
CA PHE A 61 -16.27 -20.63 11.54
C PHE A 61 -16.72 -19.36 12.27
N LYS A 62 -16.01 -18.26 12.05
CA LYS A 62 -16.28 -16.95 12.65
C LYS A 62 -17.05 -16.04 11.71
N PHE A 63 -16.62 -15.94 10.46
CA PHE A 63 -17.21 -15.10 9.43
C PHE A 63 -17.57 -15.93 8.18
N GLY A 64 -18.42 -15.36 7.33
CA GLY A 64 -18.80 -15.97 6.06
C GLY A 64 -19.47 -17.34 6.15
N GLY A 65 -18.94 -18.32 5.43
CA GLY A 65 -19.56 -19.62 5.17
C GLY A 65 -18.74 -20.84 5.60
N GLY A 66 -17.51 -20.64 6.04
CA GLY A 66 -16.62 -21.73 6.41
C GLY A 66 -15.31 -21.24 7.03
N ALA A 67 -14.53 -22.19 7.54
CA ALA A 67 -13.19 -21.96 8.07
C ALA A 67 -12.30 -23.13 7.70
N MET A 68 -10.99 -22.91 7.64
CA MET A 68 -10.04 -24.00 7.42
C MET A 68 -9.83 -24.79 8.71
N ASN A 69 -10.14 -26.08 8.71
CA ASN A 69 -9.85 -27.00 9.81
C ASN A 69 -8.56 -27.78 9.51
N PHE A 70 -7.60 -27.72 10.43
CA PHE A 70 -6.36 -28.47 10.44
C PHE A 70 -6.41 -29.59 11.49
N SER A 71 -6.02 -30.79 11.06
CA SER A 71 -5.91 -31.99 11.87
C SER A 71 -4.60 -32.02 12.66
N SER A 72 -4.37 -33.09 13.41
CA SER A 72 -3.12 -33.31 14.14
C SER A 72 -1.99 -33.87 13.28
N ASP A 73 -2.12 -33.96 11.97
CA ASP A 73 -1.15 -34.68 11.12
C ASP A 73 -0.11 -33.77 10.41
N ARG A 74 -0.05 -32.49 10.82
CA ARG A 74 0.71 -31.40 10.14
C ARG A 74 0.20 -31.10 8.74
N ASP A 75 -1.11 -31.02 8.62
CA ASP A 75 -1.75 -30.53 7.42
C ASP A 75 -1.51 -29.04 7.26
N GLN A 76 -1.42 -28.60 6.02
CA GLN A 76 -0.98 -27.26 5.70
C GLN A 76 -1.52 -26.81 4.36
N ILE A 77 -1.55 -25.50 4.18
CA ILE A 77 -1.79 -24.88 2.89
C ILE A 77 -0.47 -24.31 2.40
N THR A 78 0.01 -24.78 1.24
CA THR A 78 1.18 -24.19 0.58
C THR A 78 0.77 -23.03 -0.31
N ILE A 79 1.55 -21.95 -0.26
CA ILE A 79 1.40 -20.75 -1.07
C ILE A 79 2.76 -20.37 -1.70
N PRO A 80 2.81 -19.56 -2.76
CA PRO A 80 4.08 -19.07 -3.29
C PRO A 80 4.84 -18.30 -2.20
N LEU A 81 6.16 -18.49 -2.11
CA LEU A 81 7.01 -17.83 -1.11
C LEU A 81 6.85 -16.30 -1.17
N GLN A 82 6.55 -15.70 -0.02
CA GLN A 82 6.44 -14.26 0.19
C GLN A 82 7.46 -13.78 1.22
N SER A 83 7.84 -12.50 1.15
CA SER A 83 8.73 -11.90 2.15
C SER A 83 8.52 -10.40 2.31
N PHE A 84 8.67 -9.95 3.55
CA PHE A 84 8.79 -8.55 3.94
C PHE A 84 10.21 -8.27 4.45
N ALA A 85 10.85 -7.24 3.90
CA ALA A 85 12.15 -6.80 4.40
C ALA A 85 12.03 -6.22 5.82
N SER A 86 13.08 -6.35 6.63
CA SER A 86 13.12 -5.72 7.95
C SER A 86 12.94 -4.21 7.83
N GLY A 87 12.08 -3.63 8.66
CA GLY A 87 11.70 -2.21 8.64
C GLY A 87 10.49 -1.90 7.75
N ARG A 88 10.16 -2.77 6.78
CA ARG A 88 8.97 -2.58 5.94
C ARG A 88 7.71 -2.82 6.77
N PRO A 89 6.71 -1.91 6.72
CA PRO A 89 5.49 -2.11 7.47
C PRO A 89 4.62 -3.19 6.84
N TYR A 90 3.91 -3.95 7.67
CA TYR A 90 2.91 -4.93 7.25
C TYR A 90 1.97 -5.25 8.42
N THR A 91 0.79 -5.78 8.10
CA THR A 91 -0.16 -6.33 9.08
C THR A 91 -0.52 -7.75 8.66
N ILE A 92 -0.52 -8.68 9.62
CA ILE A 92 -1.08 -10.02 9.43
C ILE A 92 -2.17 -10.20 10.50
N ALA A 93 -3.40 -10.47 10.08
CA ALA A 93 -4.55 -10.63 10.96
C ALA A 93 -5.30 -11.92 10.63
N PHE A 94 -5.83 -12.61 11.64
CA PHE A 94 -6.59 -13.85 11.46
C PHE A 94 -7.45 -14.15 12.68
N TRP A 95 -8.51 -14.91 12.45
CA TRP A 95 -9.23 -15.61 13.51
C TRP A 95 -8.63 -17.00 13.69
N ALA A 96 -8.44 -17.42 14.95
CA ALA A 96 -8.00 -18.76 15.27
C ALA A 96 -8.81 -19.35 16.44
N ARG A 97 -9.06 -20.65 16.35
CA ARG A 97 -9.60 -21.47 17.43
C ARG A 97 -8.86 -22.80 17.50
N LYS A 98 -8.10 -23.01 18.57
CA LYS A 98 -7.26 -24.19 18.76
C LYS A 98 -8.06 -25.35 19.34
N THR A 99 -7.71 -26.58 18.97
CA THR A 99 -8.29 -27.80 19.56
C THR A 99 -7.36 -28.35 20.64
N PRO A 100 -7.88 -28.86 21.78
CA PRO A 100 -7.03 -29.43 22.82
C PRO A 100 -6.16 -30.61 22.34
N GLY A 101 -4.87 -30.54 22.68
CA GLY A 101 -3.88 -31.60 22.57
C GLY A 101 -3.30 -31.75 21.17
N ASP A 102 -2.01 -32.04 21.05
CA ASP A 102 -1.37 -32.51 19.81
C ASP A 102 -0.96 -33.97 19.97
N THR A 103 -0.86 -34.68 18.86
CA THR A 103 -0.38 -36.07 18.84
C THR A 103 1.14 -36.12 19.01
N GLY A 104 1.62 -36.02 20.26
CA GLY A 104 3.00 -36.37 20.67
C GLY A 104 3.88 -35.21 21.17
N ASP A 105 4.46 -35.37 22.37
CA ASP A 105 5.04 -34.33 23.27
C ASP A 105 3.97 -33.31 23.75
N PRO A 106 4.18 -32.54 24.83
CA PRO A 106 3.20 -31.53 25.20
C PRO A 106 3.05 -30.56 24.02
N ALA A 107 1.85 -30.45 23.46
CA ALA A 107 1.48 -29.42 22.48
C ALA A 107 2.00 -28.08 22.99
N LEU A 108 3.08 -27.58 22.40
CA LEU A 108 3.68 -26.32 22.83
C LEU A 108 3.24 -25.19 21.92
N TRP A 109 2.96 -25.49 20.64
CA TRP A 109 2.75 -24.51 19.60
C TRP A 109 1.84 -25.02 18.49
N ASP A 110 0.87 -24.19 18.14
CA ASP A 110 0.09 -24.26 16.90
C ASP A 110 0.63 -23.21 15.92
N MET A 111 1.28 -23.64 14.83
CA MET A 111 1.84 -22.74 13.83
C MET A 111 0.78 -22.26 12.85
N VAL A 112 0.57 -20.94 12.79
CA VAL A 112 -0.49 -20.33 11.96
C VAL A 112 0.01 -20.00 10.56
N LEU A 113 1.16 -19.31 10.48
CA LEU A 113 1.75 -18.82 9.23
C LEU A 113 3.27 -18.77 9.38
N GLY A 114 3.99 -19.20 8.36
CA GLY A 114 5.44 -19.09 8.37
C GLY A 114 6.12 -19.74 7.18
N GLN A 115 7.43 -19.95 7.33
CA GLN A 115 8.23 -20.64 6.33
C GLN A 115 8.54 -22.07 6.79
N ARG A 116 7.92 -23.08 6.18
CA ARG A 116 8.05 -24.47 6.64
C ARG A 116 9.47 -25.02 6.52
N GLY A 117 10.20 -24.64 5.48
CA GLY A 117 11.57 -25.10 5.23
C GLY A 117 12.62 -24.59 6.22
N SER A 118 12.23 -23.68 7.13
CA SER A 118 13.11 -22.95 8.04
C SER A 118 12.77 -23.24 9.50
N THR A 119 13.71 -23.09 10.43
CA THR A 119 13.43 -23.03 11.88
C THR A 119 13.12 -21.59 12.36
N ASN A 120 13.04 -20.67 11.42
CA ASN A 120 12.77 -19.25 11.60
C ASN A 120 11.50 -18.85 10.85
N PHE A 121 11.07 -17.59 11.00
CA PHE A 121 9.91 -17.02 10.30
C PHE A 121 8.61 -17.76 10.57
N PHE A 122 8.03 -17.53 11.74
CA PHE A 122 6.72 -18.09 12.07
C PHE A 122 5.92 -17.19 13.02
N ILE A 123 4.61 -17.37 12.96
CA ILE A 123 3.64 -16.98 13.97
C ILE A 123 3.12 -18.25 14.63
N GLY A 124 3.33 -18.38 15.93
CA GLY A 124 2.90 -19.54 16.71
C GLY A 124 2.01 -19.13 17.87
N LEU A 125 0.91 -19.85 18.05
CA LEU A 125 0.05 -19.73 19.23
C LEU A 125 0.49 -20.77 20.25
N GLY A 126 0.74 -20.36 21.48
CA GLY A 126 1.11 -21.29 22.55
C GLY A 126 -0.07 -22.13 22.97
N ASP A 127 0.11 -23.43 23.17
CA ASP A 127 -0.91 -24.28 23.78
C ASP A 127 -0.75 -24.38 25.30
N THR A 128 -1.79 -24.86 25.99
CA THR A 128 -1.91 -24.86 27.46
C THR A 128 -0.74 -25.53 28.17
N ALA A 129 -0.04 -26.46 27.52
CA ALA A 129 1.15 -27.11 28.04
C ALA A 129 2.44 -26.30 27.86
N ASN A 130 2.43 -25.22 27.07
CA ASN A 130 3.51 -24.25 27.01
C ASN A 130 3.52 -23.44 28.31
N PRO A 131 4.61 -23.42 29.10
CA PRO A 131 4.61 -22.73 30.38
C PRO A 131 4.75 -21.21 30.25
N ASP A 132 5.37 -20.71 29.18
CA ASP A 132 5.98 -19.37 29.22
C ASP A 132 5.41 -18.37 28.20
N THR A 133 4.78 -18.83 27.11
CA THR A 133 4.38 -17.91 26.03
C THR A 133 3.08 -18.32 25.36
N GLY A 134 2.15 -17.37 25.17
CA GLY A 134 0.84 -17.60 24.53
C GLY A 134 0.79 -17.21 23.05
N PHE A 135 1.69 -16.32 22.62
CA PHE A 135 1.84 -15.94 21.21
C PHE A 135 3.30 -15.61 20.93
N ARG A 136 3.85 -16.11 19.82
CA ARG A 136 5.20 -15.81 19.35
C ARG A 136 5.19 -15.34 17.91
N TRP A 137 5.86 -14.23 17.66
CA TRP A 137 6.35 -13.88 16.35
C TRP A 137 7.87 -14.09 16.31
N ARG A 138 8.37 -14.76 15.27
CA ARG A 138 9.81 -14.98 15.06
C ARG A 138 10.22 -14.57 13.65
N SER A 139 11.31 -13.81 13.56
CA SER A 139 12.03 -13.44 12.33
C SER A 139 13.18 -14.42 12.06
N ALA A 140 14.27 -13.98 11.44
CA ALA A 140 15.42 -14.76 11.00
C ALA A 140 16.34 -15.25 12.15
N GLY A 141 15.81 -15.62 13.33
CA GLY A 141 16.62 -16.12 14.44
C GLY A 141 15.89 -16.15 15.78
N THR A 142 16.60 -16.62 16.80
CA THR A 142 16.08 -16.78 18.19
C THR A 142 16.54 -15.69 19.16
N THR A 143 17.29 -14.71 18.67
CA THR A 143 17.77 -13.57 19.46
C THR A 143 16.63 -12.60 19.81
N ALA A 144 16.80 -11.82 20.88
CA ALA A 144 15.75 -10.92 21.39
C ALA A 144 15.34 -9.80 20.40
N ASP A 145 16.21 -9.45 19.44
CA ASP A 145 15.92 -8.54 18.33
C ASP A 145 15.17 -9.23 17.18
N ARG A 146 15.06 -10.56 17.15
CA ARG A 146 14.41 -11.34 16.09
C ARG A 146 13.19 -12.10 16.57
N GLN A 147 12.74 -11.87 17.79
CA GLN A 147 11.60 -12.56 18.38
C GLN A 147 10.81 -11.61 19.27
N ALA A 148 9.49 -11.74 19.24
CA ALA A 148 8.58 -11.09 20.17
C ALA A 148 7.63 -12.15 20.75
N ASP A 149 7.59 -12.22 22.07
CA ASP A 149 6.77 -13.16 22.85
C ASP A 149 5.74 -12.38 23.65
N PHE A 150 4.49 -12.84 23.63
CA PHE A 150 3.38 -12.23 24.34
C PHE A 150 2.69 -13.29 25.20
N ALA A 151 2.40 -12.93 26.45
CA ALA A 151 1.75 -13.80 27.43
C ALA A 151 0.21 -13.83 27.25
N VAL A 152 -0.24 -14.09 26.03
CA VAL A 152 -1.67 -14.20 25.72
C VAL A 152 -2.30 -15.38 26.47
N PRO A 153 -3.52 -15.26 27.01
CA PRO A 153 -4.26 -16.40 27.56
C PRO A 153 -4.38 -17.54 26.56
N LYS A 154 -4.20 -18.77 27.05
CA LYS A 154 -4.21 -20.00 26.26
C LYS A 154 -5.54 -20.69 26.51
N ASP A 155 -6.47 -20.50 25.61
CA ASP A 155 -7.80 -21.10 25.62
C ASP A 155 -8.11 -21.73 24.24
N HIS A 156 -9.33 -22.22 24.09
CA HIS A 156 -9.82 -22.92 22.89
C HIS A 156 -11.03 -22.21 22.28
N ASP A 157 -11.17 -20.91 22.59
CA ASP A 157 -12.20 -20.04 22.05
C ASP A 157 -11.71 -19.36 20.77
N TRP A 158 -12.64 -18.79 20.01
CA TRP A 158 -12.29 -17.98 18.85
C TRP A 158 -11.70 -16.65 19.29
N HIS A 159 -10.48 -16.37 18.85
CA HIS A 159 -9.82 -15.09 19.06
C HIS A 159 -9.33 -14.49 17.74
N HIS A 160 -9.46 -13.18 17.63
CA HIS A 160 -8.84 -12.43 16.54
C HIS A 160 -7.45 -12.01 16.98
N TYR A 161 -6.45 -12.35 16.18
CA TYR A 161 -5.07 -11.92 16.38
C TYR A 161 -4.67 -11.03 15.23
N ALA A 162 -3.97 -9.93 15.52
CA ALA A 162 -3.29 -9.18 14.49
C ALA A 162 -1.90 -8.76 14.95
N ILE A 163 -0.89 -8.98 14.11
CA ILE A 163 0.43 -8.39 14.29
C ILE A 163 0.58 -7.22 13.33
N VAL A 164 1.04 -6.09 13.85
CA VAL A 164 1.37 -4.90 13.07
C VAL A 164 2.87 -4.66 13.22
N ALA A 165 3.60 -4.81 12.11
CA ALA A 165 5.00 -4.44 12.02
C ALA A 165 5.11 -3.01 11.48
N SER A 166 5.83 -2.14 12.18
CA SER A 166 6.11 -0.78 11.74
C SER A 166 7.52 -0.38 12.17
N GLY A 167 8.41 -0.21 11.19
CA GLY A 167 9.84 0.00 11.45
C GLY A 167 10.43 -1.15 12.28
N GLU A 168 10.96 -0.82 13.46
CA GLU A 168 11.54 -1.78 14.40
C GLU A 168 10.56 -2.25 15.50
N THR A 169 9.25 -2.06 15.33
CA THR A 169 8.24 -2.41 16.33
C THR A 169 7.29 -3.48 15.81
N ILE A 170 7.01 -4.49 16.65
CA ILE A 170 5.91 -5.44 16.48
C ILE A 170 4.86 -5.13 17.54
N THR A 171 3.63 -4.83 17.13
CA THR A 171 2.47 -4.66 18.03
C THR A 171 1.51 -5.81 17.82
N LEU A 172 1.16 -6.53 18.89
CA LEU A 172 0.13 -7.55 18.89
C LEU A 172 -1.20 -6.93 19.34
N TYR A 173 -2.26 -7.23 18.60
CA TYR A 173 -3.64 -6.99 18.94
C TYR A 173 -4.34 -8.33 19.19
N ARG A 174 -5.26 -8.35 20.15
CA ARG A 174 -6.18 -9.47 20.41
C ARG A 174 -7.59 -8.92 20.52
N ASP A 175 -8.53 -9.53 19.81
CA ASP A 175 -9.95 -9.17 19.84
C ASP A 175 -10.20 -7.67 19.57
N GLY A 176 -9.49 -7.13 18.56
CA GLY A 176 -9.62 -5.74 18.10
C GLY A 176 -8.84 -4.71 18.91
N VAL A 177 -8.24 -5.06 20.05
CA VAL A 177 -7.53 -4.13 20.95
C VAL A 177 -6.05 -4.46 21.09
N VAL A 178 -5.22 -3.45 21.39
CA VAL A 178 -3.78 -3.65 21.62
C VAL A 178 -3.57 -4.57 22.81
N PHE A 179 -2.87 -5.69 22.58
CA PHE A 179 -2.43 -6.60 23.64
C PHE A 179 -1.06 -6.18 24.20
N GLY A 180 -0.13 -5.82 23.32
CA GLY A 180 1.20 -5.36 23.72
C GLY A 180 2.09 -5.04 22.52
N SER A 181 3.26 -4.44 22.78
CA SER A 181 4.23 -4.11 21.75
C SER A 181 5.66 -4.48 22.17
N ALA A 182 6.51 -4.70 21.17
CA ALA A 182 7.92 -5.00 21.35
C ALA A 182 8.75 -4.19 20.33
N SER A 183 9.65 -3.34 20.82
CA SER A 183 10.53 -2.48 20.02
C SER A 183 11.92 -3.09 19.81
N GLY A 184 12.74 -2.45 18.97
CA GLY A 184 14.11 -2.88 18.66
C GLY A 184 14.14 -4.23 17.93
N LYS A 185 13.15 -4.48 17.07
CA LYS A 185 12.96 -5.73 16.33
C LYS A 185 13.45 -5.59 14.90
N LYS A 186 14.12 -6.62 14.40
CA LYS A 186 14.37 -6.84 12.98
C LYS A 186 13.16 -7.50 12.38
N THR A 187 12.20 -6.69 11.93
CA THR A 187 10.84 -7.08 11.56
C THR A 187 10.72 -7.89 10.26
N GLY A 188 11.82 -8.34 9.65
CA GLY A 188 11.76 -9.13 8.42
C GLY A 188 10.99 -10.44 8.62
N PHE A 189 10.11 -10.80 7.68
CA PHE A 189 9.25 -11.96 7.79
C PHE A 189 9.06 -12.65 6.44
N SER A 190 9.18 -13.97 6.40
CA SER A 190 9.01 -14.78 5.19
C SER A 190 8.01 -15.90 5.44
N PHE A 191 7.20 -16.24 4.45
CA PHE A 191 6.20 -17.27 4.61
C PHE A 191 5.85 -17.95 3.28
N ASP A 192 5.63 -19.26 3.35
CA ASP A 192 5.21 -20.11 2.24
C ASP A 192 4.14 -21.14 2.65
N THR A 193 3.75 -21.17 3.93
CA THR A 193 2.75 -22.10 4.47
C THR A 193 1.83 -21.46 5.50
N ILE A 194 0.56 -21.88 5.47
CA ILE A 194 -0.49 -21.59 6.46
C ILE A 194 -0.84 -22.91 7.16
N GLY A 195 -1.03 -22.89 8.49
CA GLY A 195 -1.36 -24.05 9.32
C GLY A 195 -0.18 -24.97 9.68
N ASP A 196 1.00 -24.74 9.09
CA ASP A 196 2.26 -25.32 9.51
C ASP A 196 3.38 -24.30 9.28
N ALA A 197 4.41 -24.39 10.09
CA ALA A 197 5.68 -23.71 9.91
C ALA A 197 6.74 -24.52 10.65
N TYR A 198 8.01 -24.11 10.55
CA TYR A 198 9.09 -24.69 11.34
C TYR A 198 9.55 -26.10 10.87
N ASN A 199 10.79 -26.16 10.40
CA ASN A 199 11.43 -27.40 9.97
C ASN A 199 11.86 -28.25 11.18
N SER A 200 11.05 -29.26 11.50
CA SER A 200 11.25 -30.14 12.65
C SER A 200 10.66 -31.52 12.39
N SER A 201 11.20 -32.54 13.04
CA SER A 201 10.57 -33.87 13.14
C SER A 201 9.43 -33.91 14.16
N ARG A 202 9.35 -32.91 15.06
CA ARG A 202 8.23 -32.73 15.98
C ARG A 202 7.04 -32.09 15.27
N ASN A 203 5.86 -32.34 15.81
CA ASN A 203 4.63 -31.71 15.35
C ASN A 203 4.42 -30.37 16.07
N PHE A 204 4.43 -29.30 15.28
CA PHE A 204 3.99 -27.96 15.69
C PHE A 204 2.94 -27.40 14.71
N GLY A 205 2.42 -28.26 13.83
CA GLY A 205 1.36 -27.85 12.92
C GLY A 205 0.14 -27.45 13.73
N MET A 206 -0.64 -26.50 13.21
CA MET A 206 -1.86 -26.10 13.86
C MET A 206 -2.84 -27.26 13.94
N ARG A 207 -3.44 -27.46 15.11
CA ARG A 207 -4.61 -28.31 15.30
C ARG A 207 -5.80 -27.44 15.69
N GLY A 208 -6.73 -27.25 14.77
CA GLY A 208 -7.89 -26.40 14.99
C GLY A 208 -8.30 -25.64 13.75
N GLN A 209 -8.87 -24.46 13.94
CA GLN A 209 -9.58 -23.73 12.90
C GLN A 209 -8.95 -22.35 12.68
N LEU A 210 -8.71 -22.00 11.42
CA LEU A 210 -8.38 -20.65 10.98
C LEU A 210 -9.50 -20.09 10.11
N ASP A 211 -9.75 -18.81 10.28
CA ASP A 211 -10.73 -18.07 9.51
C ASP A 211 -10.19 -16.67 9.21
N GLU A 212 -10.55 -16.10 8.06
CA GLU A 212 -10.23 -14.74 7.65
C GLU A 212 -8.74 -14.36 7.81
N LEU A 213 -7.82 -15.10 7.18
CA LEU A 213 -6.40 -14.75 7.20
C LEU A 213 -6.13 -13.60 6.23
N TRP A 214 -5.90 -12.41 6.78
CA TRP A 214 -5.51 -11.20 6.06
C TRP A 214 -4.02 -10.94 6.16
N VAL A 215 -3.45 -10.46 5.05
CA VAL A 215 -2.11 -9.87 4.99
C VAL A 215 -2.22 -8.52 4.29
N PHE A 216 -1.66 -7.48 4.89
CA PHE A 216 -1.54 -6.14 4.34
C PHE A 216 -0.06 -5.80 4.19
N ASP A 217 0.30 -5.07 3.14
CA ASP A 217 1.67 -4.59 2.93
C ASP A 217 1.95 -3.22 3.57
N GLU A 218 1.18 -2.90 4.61
CA GLU A 218 1.28 -1.69 5.41
C GLU A 218 0.87 -1.95 6.87
N ALA A 219 1.20 -1.00 7.74
CA ALA A 219 0.86 -1.06 9.16
C ALA A 219 -0.53 -0.46 9.38
N LEU A 220 -1.53 -1.31 9.59
CA LEU A 220 -2.88 -0.86 9.96
C LEU A 220 -2.88 -0.19 11.34
N ASP A 221 -3.73 0.82 11.49
CA ASP A 221 -4.00 1.48 12.76
C ASP A 221 -5.01 0.68 13.61
N ALA A 222 -5.22 1.13 14.85
CA ALA A 222 -6.15 0.47 15.77
C ALA A 222 -7.60 0.41 15.23
N ALA A 223 -8.01 1.40 14.43
CA ALA A 223 -9.34 1.40 13.83
C ALA A 223 -9.46 0.31 12.74
N GLY A 224 -8.43 0.13 11.91
CA GLY A 224 -8.34 -0.95 10.94
C GLY A 224 -8.39 -2.32 11.59
N ILE A 225 -7.65 -2.51 12.67
CA ILE A 225 -7.68 -3.77 13.42
C ILE A 225 -9.06 -4.03 14.06
N SER A 226 -9.73 -2.99 14.58
CA SER A 226 -11.10 -3.12 15.09
C SER A 226 -12.09 -3.52 14.00
N ARG A 227 -11.99 -2.93 12.78
CA ARG A 227 -12.87 -3.30 11.65
C ARG A 227 -12.70 -4.75 11.19
N LEU A 228 -11.45 -5.23 11.12
CA LEU A 228 -11.17 -6.64 10.83
C LEU A 228 -11.80 -7.57 11.88
N HIS A 229 -11.72 -7.19 13.15
CA HIS A 229 -12.34 -7.95 14.24
C HIS A 229 -13.88 -7.90 14.19
N ASP A 230 -14.47 -6.70 14.09
CA ASP A 230 -15.90 -6.50 14.31
C ASP A 230 -16.75 -6.93 13.11
N SER A 231 -16.22 -6.74 11.90
CA SER A 231 -16.99 -6.91 10.66
C SER A 231 -16.24 -7.60 9.52
N ASN A 232 -15.03 -8.10 9.76
CA ASN A 232 -14.16 -8.67 8.72
C ASN A 232 -13.95 -7.70 7.53
N ASP A 233 -13.83 -6.41 7.83
CA ASP A 233 -13.69 -5.38 6.81
C ASP A 233 -12.24 -4.93 6.70
N GLY A 234 -11.58 -5.40 5.64
CA GLY A 234 -10.21 -5.00 5.26
C GLY A 234 -10.11 -3.64 4.56
N GLY A 235 -11.23 -2.94 4.35
CA GLY A 235 -11.25 -1.59 3.81
C GLY A 235 -10.77 -0.54 4.83
N GLU A 236 -10.42 0.65 4.35
CA GLU A 236 -10.11 1.79 5.22
C GLU A 236 -11.34 2.29 5.98
N ALA A 237 -11.11 2.95 7.12
CA ALA A 237 -12.18 3.65 7.82
C ALA A 237 -12.71 4.74 6.88
N PRO A 238 -14.01 5.08 6.92
CA PRO A 238 -14.47 6.28 6.25
C PRO A 238 -13.60 7.45 6.69
N SER A 239 -12.95 8.10 5.73
CA SER A 239 -12.08 9.23 6.03
C SER A 239 -12.85 10.30 6.80
N THR A 240 -12.25 10.77 7.89
CA THR A 240 -12.76 11.92 8.67
C THR A 240 -12.23 13.26 8.14
N ALA A 241 -11.38 13.25 7.11
CA ALA A 241 -10.91 14.47 6.47
C ALA A 241 -12.10 15.29 5.94
N THR A 242 -12.07 16.59 6.23
CA THR A 242 -13.05 17.57 5.77
C THR A 242 -12.47 18.50 4.71
N ARG A 243 -11.14 18.43 4.46
CA ARG A 243 -10.48 19.13 3.38
C ARG A 243 -9.31 18.32 2.81
N LEU A 244 -9.20 18.31 1.48
CA LEU A 244 -8.03 17.78 0.76
C LEU A 244 -7.26 18.93 0.10
N ARG A 245 -5.98 19.05 0.43
CA ARG A 245 -5.03 19.93 -0.27
C ARG A 245 -4.38 19.12 -1.39
N VAL A 246 -4.85 19.30 -2.62
CA VAL A 246 -4.44 18.47 -3.77
C VAL A 246 -3.37 19.18 -4.59
N TYR A 247 -2.27 18.49 -4.87
CA TYR A 247 -1.15 18.99 -5.67
C TYR A 247 -0.98 18.12 -6.92
N LEU A 248 -0.82 18.76 -8.08
CA LEU A 248 -0.53 18.04 -9.32
C LEU A 248 0.98 17.95 -9.51
N LEU A 249 1.49 16.80 -9.96
CA LEU A 249 2.88 16.61 -10.31
C LEU A 249 2.97 16.05 -11.74
N GLY A 250 3.61 16.80 -12.63
CA GLY A 250 3.75 16.43 -14.04
C GLY A 250 5.15 16.69 -14.61
N GLY A 251 5.43 16.05 -15.74
CA GLY A 251 6.65 16.27 -16.49
C GLY A 251 7.23 14.98 -17.08
N GLN A 252 8.56 14.84 -17.03
CA GLN A 252 9.26 13.69 -17.59
C GLN A 252 9.98 12.85 -16.52
N SER A 253 11.03 12.12 -16.90
CA SER A 253 11.79 11.20 -16.04
C SER A 253 12.13 11.72 -14.64
N ASN A 254 12.50 12.99 -14.49
CA ASN A 254 12.84 13.58 -13.19
C ASN A 254 11.59 13.92 -12.33
N ALA A 255 10.43 14.15 -12.95
CA ALA A 255 9.15 14.25 -12.25
C ALA A 255 8.58 12.86 -11.89
N ASP A 256 8.75 11.87 -12.77
CA ASP A 256 8.35 10.48 -12.51
C ASP A 256 9.16 9.89 -11.36
N GLY A 257 10.48 10.00 -11.46
CA GLY A 257 11.45 9.56 -10.46
C GLY A 257 12.48 8.57 -11.00
N ARG A 258 13.76 8.92 -10.84
CA ARG A 258 14.91 8.06 -11.20
C ARG A 258 15.85 7.76 -10.02
N ALA A 259 15.47 8.14 -8.80
CA ALA A 259 16.27 7.84 -7.62
C ALA A 259 16.04 6.39 -7.15
N ASP A 260 17.10 5.72 -6.71
CA ASP A 260 16.98 4.41 -6.05
C ASP A 260 16.30 4.59 -4.69
N THR A 261 15.31 3.75 -4.42
CA THR A 261 14.58 3.76 -3.14
C THR A 261 15.47 3.40 -1.96
N ALA A 262 16.53 2.62 -2.18
CA ALA A 262 17.48 2.22 -1.14
C ALA A 262 18.35 3.39 -0.65
N ASP A 263 18.56 4.41 -1.49
CA ASP A 263 19.38 5.58 -1.17
C ASP A 263 18.59 6.68 -0.45
N LEU A 264 17.28 6.52 -0.29
CA LEU A 264 16.44 7.47 0.44
C LEU A 264 16.81 7.50 1.94
N PRO A 265 16.68 8.65 2.62
CA PRO A 265 16.69 8.70 4.08
C PRO A 265 15.67 7.70 4.67
N PRO A 266 15.97 7.01 5.78
CA PRO A 266 15.11 5.97 6.34
C PRO A 266 13.64 6.39 6.54
N GLU A 267 13.40 7.66 6.90
CA GLU A 267 12.07 8.21 7.07
C GLU A 267 11.25 8.33 5.77
N LEU A 268 11.93 8.45 4.62
CA LEU A 268 11.30 8.48 3.30
C LEU A 268 11.23 7.09 2.66
N GLN A 269 11.87 6.07 3.24
CA GLN A 269 11.75 4.67 2.79
C GLN A 269 10.41 4.02 3.20
N LEU A 270 9.68 4.66 4.12
CA LEU A 270 8.41 4.17 4.64
C LEU A 270 7.20 4.87 3.99
N PRO A 271 6.02 4.22 3.96
CA PRO A 271 4.76 4.88 3.61
C PRO A 271 4.48 6.11 4.50
N GLN A 272 3.98 7.17 3.90
CA GLN A 272 3.66 8.43 4.55
C GLN A 272 2.15 8.52 4.77
N ALA A 273 1.67 7.94 5.88
CA ALA A 273 0.24 7.75 6.18
C ALA A 273 -0.66 9.01 6.13
N GLY A 274 -0.08 10.21 6.13
CA GLY A 274 -0.79 11.49 6.02
C GLY A 274 -0.94 12.03 4.59
N VAL A 275 -0.46 11.30 3.57
CA VAL A 275 -0.45 11.77 2.19
C VAL A 275 -1.01 10.71 1.25
N ASP A 276 -2.06 11.09 0.53
CA ASP A 276 -2.62 10.28 -0.55
C ASP A 276 -1.83 10.53 -1.84
N LEU A 277 -1.64 9.49 -2.64
CA LEU A 277 -1.00 9.55 -3.95
C LEU A 277 -1.87 8.84 -4.97
N TYR A 278 -2.45 9.62 -5.89
CA TYR A 278 -2.99 9.09 -7.13
C TYR A 278 -1.89 9.14 -8.18
N TYR A 279 -1.52 8.00 -8.76
CA TYR A 279 -0.44 7.98 -9.73
C TYR A 279 -0.77 7.10 -10.93
N LYS A 280 -0.18 7.46 -12.07
CA LYS A 280 -0.14 6.64 -13.27
C LYS A 280 1.30 6.52 -13.76
N VAL A 281 1.75 5.28 -13.91
CA VAL A 281 2.99 4.95 -14.64
C VAL A 281 2.61 4.58 -16.09
N GLU A 282 3.46 4.90 -17.06
CA GLU A 282 3.24 4.49 -18.45
C GLU A 282 2.95 2.98 -18.56
N ALA A 283 1.98 2.60 -19.40
CA ALA A 283 1.48 1.23 -19.56
C ALA A 283 0.87 0.56 -18.30
N SER A 284 0.72 1.27 -17.17
CA SER A 284 0.03 0.79 -15.98
C SER A 284 -1.39 1.35 -15.85
N SER A 285 -2.24 0.64 -15.10
CA SER A 285 -3.50 1.19 -14.59
C SER A 285 -3.19 2.22 -13.50
N PRO A 286 -3.87 3.38 -13.49
CA PRO A 286 -3.70 4.34 -12.41
C PRO A 286 -4.25 3.79 -11.10
N SER A 287 -3.71 4.24 -9.97
CA SER A 287 -4.12 3.78 -8.64
C SER A 287 -4.00 4.88 -7.59
N LEU A 288 -4.88 4.84 -6.59
CA LEU A 288 -4.80 5.67 -5.39
C LEU A 288 -4.24 4.84 -4.22
N THR A 289 -3.19 5.36 -3.60
CA THR A 289 -2.50 4.69 -2.48
C THR A 289 -1.87 5.72 -1.55
N THR A 290 -1.52 5.32 -0.33
CA THR A 290 -0.65 6.12 0.56
C THR A 290 0.68 6.35 -0.13
N LEU A 291 1.16 7.59 -0.12
CA LEU A 291 2.46 7.98 -0.66
C LEU A 291 3.57 7.10 -0.09
N ARG A 292 4.32 6.42 -0.97
CA ARG A 292 5.40 5.50 -0.62
C ARG A 292 6.42 5.40 -1.77
N PRO A 293 7.66 4.98 -1.51
CA PRO A 293 8.65 4.75 -2.57
C PRO A 293 8.23 3.65 -3.54
N GLY A 294 8.86 3.63 -4.71
CA GLY A 294 8.74 2.55 -5.69
C GLY A 294 7.59 2.70 -6.68
N LEU A 295 7.02 3.90 -6.82
CA LEU A 295 5.82 4.18 -7.62
C LEU A 295 6.14 5.02 -8.88
N SER A 296 7.26 4.67 -9.52
CA SER A 296 7.77 5.21 -10.80
C SER A 296 8.03 4.06 -11.77
N GLU A 297 8.33 4.32 -13.05
CA GLU A 297 8.46 3.29 -14.10
C GLU A 297 9.33 2.07 -13.75
N ASN A 298 10.40 2.27 -12.98
CA ASN A 298 11.36 1.20 -12.63
C ASN A 298 11.42 0.92 -11.12
N LEU A 299 10.31 1.06 -10.40
CA LEU A 299 10.25 0.94 -8.94
C LEU A 299 11.20 1.92 -8.22
N GLN A 300 11.38 3.10 -8.83
CA GLN A 300 12.22 4.19 -8.32
C GLN A 300 11.37 5.19 -7.54
N SER A 301 11.93 6.36 -7.21
CA SER A 301 11.18 7.46 -6.61
C SER A 301 11.56 8.82 -7.15
N GLY A 302 10.61 9.73 -7.14
CA GLY A 302 10.77 11.10 -7.58
C GLY A 302 10.62 12.11 -6.45
N PRO A 303 10.39 13.39 -6.80
CA PRO A 303 10.25 14.47 -5.84
C PRO A 303 9.00 14.34 -4.95
N GLU A 304 8.02 13.49 -5.31
CA GLU A 304 6.76 13.30 -4.59
C GLU A 304 6.98 12.94 -3.12
N LEU A 305 8.02 12.18 -2.78
CA LEU A 305 8.26 11.72 -1.42
C LEU A 305 8.61 12.88 -0.49
N THR A 306 9.55 13.73 -0.90
CA THR A 306 9.96 14.88 -0.08
C THR A 306 8.88 15.96 -0.13
N LEU A 307 8.24 16.15 -1.30
CA LEU A 307 7.14 17.09 -1.47
C LEU A 307 5.99 16.75 -0.52
N GLY A 308 5.49 15.51 -0.55
CA GLY A 308 4.40 15.04 0.31
C GLY A 308 4.72 15.20 1.79
N ALA A 309 5.91 14.76 2.23
CA ALA A 309 6.32 14.89 3.63
C ALA A 309 6.33 16.35 4.12
N ARG A 310 6.80 17.28 3.27
CA ARG A 310 6.85 18.70 3.59
C ARG A 310 5.48 19.36 3.56
N LEU A 311 4.63 18.99 2.62
CA LEU A 311 3.25 19.49 2.52
C LEU A 311 2.38 18.99 3.67
N ALA A 312 2.50 17.71 4.06
CA ALA A 312 1.81 17.18 5.23
C ALA A 312 2.19 17.96 6.49
N LYS A 313 3.48 18.29 6.64
CA LYS A 313 3.95 19.14 7.74
C LYS A 313 3.42 20.56 7.65
N LEU A 314 3.36 21.14 6.45
CA LEU A 314 2.85 22.50 6.23
C LEU A 314 1.39 22.64 6.66
N HIS A 315 0.57 21.62 6.39
CA HIS A 315 -0.86 21.62 6.71
C HIS A 315 -1.20 20.90 8.01
N ALA A 316 -0.22 20.52 8.83
CA ALA A 316 -0.43 19.70 10.03
C ALA A 316 -1.32 20.38 11.09
N ASP A 317 -1.32 21.71 11.13
CA ASP A 317 -2.14 22.51 12.06
C ASP A 317 -3.55 22.82 11.52
N GLU A 318 -3.85 22.42 10.27
CA GLU A 318 -5.19 22.59 9.67
C GLU A 318 -6.09 21.40 10.04
N GLU A 319 -6.94 21.56 11.06
CA GLU A 319 -7.83 20.50 11.52
C GLU A 319 -8.68 19.91 10.37
N GLY A 320 -8.76 18.58 10.31
CA GLY A 320 -9.49 17.87 9.27
C GLY A 320 -8.87 17.93 7.87
N THR A 321 -7.64 18.44 7.73
CA THR A 321 -6.96 18.55 6.44
C THR A 321 -6.06 17.35 6.18
N ARG A 322 -6.07 16.88 4.93
CA ARG A 322 -5.17 15.87 4.42
C ARG A 322 -4.55 16.32 3.10
N VAL A 323 -3.35 15.87 2.81
CA VAL A 323 -2.63 16.20 1.57
C VAL A 323 -2.82 15.08 0.57
N ALA A 324 -3.02 15.43 -0.70
CA ALA A 324 -3.01 14.49 -1.80
C ALA A 324 -2.12 14.97 -2.94
N ILE A 325 -1.46 14.04 -3.61
CA ILE A 325 -0.70 14.29 -4.84
C ILE A 325 -1.34 13.50 -5.97
N ILE A 326 -1.55 14.13 -7.12
CA ILE A 326 -1.90 13.44 -8.37
C ILE A 326 -0.68 13.53 -9.29
N LYS A 327 -0.05 12.39 -9.58
CA LYS A 327 1.19 12.28 -10.35
C LYS A 327 0.98 11.60 -11.71
N TYR A 328 1.38 12.27 -12.77
CA TYR A 328 1.67 11.62 -14.06
C TYR A 328 2.85 12.30 -14.73
N ALA A 329 3.90 11.53 -14.98
CA ALA A 329 5.07 11.96 -15.72
C ALA A 329 5.60 10.77 -16.53
N ASN A 330 6.21 11.05 -17.68
CA ASN A 330 6.66 10.00 -18.59
C ASN A 330 8.08 10.27 -19.11
N GLY A 331 8.97 9.29 -18.94
CA GLY A 331 10.38 9.39 -19.33
C GLY A 331 10.59 9.77 -20.80
N GLY A 332 11.54 10.67 -21.05
CA GLY A 332 11.96 11.00 -22.42
C GLY A 332 10.97 11.85 -23.22
N THR A 333 9.87 12.31 -22.62
CA THR A 333 8.83 13.08 -23.32
C THR A 333 9.17 14.56 -23.49
N ASN A 334 8.76 15.15 -24.62
CA ASN A 334 9.00 16.57 -24.96
C ASN A 334 7.75 17.45 -24.83
N LEU A 335 7.96 18.76 -24.71
CA LEU A 335 6.92 19.78 -24.66
C LEU A 335 6.39 20.15 -26.04
N HIS A 336 7.26 20.20 -27.04
CA HIS A 336 6.88 20.68 -28.36
C HIS A 336 5.81 19.82 -29.09
N THR A 337 5.72 18.52 -28.78
CA THR A 337 4.76 17.59 -29.39
C THR A 337 3.96 16.80 -28.36
N GLN A 338 4.63 16.21 -27.37
CA GLN A 338 4.01 15.22 -26.49
C GLN A 338 3.20 15.84 -25.36
N TRP A 339 3.68 16.95 -24.79
CA TRP A 339 2.98 17.76 -23.79
C TRP A 339 2.38 19.05 -24.36
N LYS A 340 2.31 19.16 -25.69
CA LYS A 340 1.82 20.35 -26.37
C LYS A 340 0.36 20.63 -25.95
N ALA A 341 0.06 21.88 -25.60
CA ALA A 341 -1.31 22.33 -25.37
C ALA A 341 -1.96 22.87 -26.67
N GLY A 342 -3.24 22.56 -26.84
CA GLY A 342 -4.14 23.06 -27.87
C GLY A 342 -4.69 24.44 -27.53
N GLY A 343 -4.73 24.81 -26.24
CA GLY A 343 -5.08 26.15 -25.77
C GLY A 343 -6.58 26.40 -25.64
N ASP A 344 -7.40 25.35 -25.57
CA ASP A 344 -8.86 25.43 -25.50
C ASP A 344 -9.47 24.79 -24.24
N ALA A 345 -8.62 24.40 -23.27
CA ALA A 345 -9.03 23.70 -22.05
C ALA A 345 -9.76 22.36 -22.29
N THR A 346 -9.51 21.74 -23.45
CA THR A 346 -9.98 20.40 -23.80
C THR A 346 -8.81 19.55 -24.25
N THR A 347 -9.02 18.23 -24.36
CA THR A 347 -8.00 17.32 -24.90
C THR A 347 -7.83 17.40 -26.42
N THR A 348 -8.53 18.31 -27.10
CA THR A 348 -8.56 18.37 -28.57
C THR A 348 -7.33 19.10 -29.09
N GLY A 349 -6.49 18.41 -29.87
CA GLY A 349 -5.27 18.99 -30.42
C GLY A 349 -4.10 19.06 -29.45
N ASP A 350 -4.29 18.58 -28.23
CA ASP A 350 -3.25 18.36 -27.23
C ASP A 350 -2.33 17.19 -27.62
N GLY A 351 -1.10 17.25 -27.10
CA GLY A 351 -0.15 16.17 -27.17
C GLY A 351 -0.61 14.97 -26.34
N PRO A 352 -0.23 13.73 -26.75
CA PRO A 352 -0.71 12.50 -26.12
C PRO A 352 -0.43 12.42 -24.61
N GLU A 353 0.73 12.90 -24.15
CA GLU A 353 1.10 12.86 -22.73
C GLU A 353 0.30 13.85 -21.92
N TYR A 354 0.01 15.02 -22.48
CA TYR A 354 -0.84 15.99 -21.81
C TYR A 354 -2.29 15.50 -21.72
N VAL A 355 -2.79 14.80 -22.73
CA VAL A 355 -4.10 14.13 -22.66
C VAL A 355 -4.12 13.08 -21.54
N ILE A 356 -3.08 12.26 -21.40
CA ILE A 356 -3.01 11.26 -20.32
C ILE A 356 -2.90 11.93 -18.96
N PHE A 357 -2.13 13.02 -18.82
CA PHE A 357 -2.09 13.82 -17.61
C PHE A 357 -3.50 14.31 -17.24
N GLN A 358 -4.23 14.89 -18.19
CA GLN A 358 -5.57 15.41 -17.92
C GLN A 358 -6.56 14.32 -17.49
N GLN A 359 -6.48 13.14 -18.11
CA GLN A 359 -7.27 11.97 -17.72
C GLN A 359 -6.91 11.51 -16.30
N THR A 360 -5.61 11.46 -15.99
CA THR A 360 -5.11 11.07 -14.66
C THR A 360 -5.57 12.06 -13.59
N VAL A 361 -5.57 13.36 -13.86
CA VAL A 361 -6.09 14.37 -12.92
C VAL A 361 -7.58 14.20 -12.69
N ARG A 362 -8.38 14.04 -13.76
CA ARG A 362 -9.82 13.81 -13.64
C ARG A 362 -10.13 12.56 -12.81
N GLU A 363 -9.47 11.45 -13.10
CA GLU A 363 -9.69 10.17 -12.43
C GLU A 363 -9.18 10.21 -10.98
N GLY A 364 -8.06 10.89 -10.73
CA GLY A 364 -7.53 11.10 -9.39
C GLY A 364 -8.42 11.95 -8.50
N LEU A 365 -8.97 13.04 -9.02
CA LEU A 365 -9.95 13.85 -8.30
C LEU A 365 -11.21 13.06 -7.95
N ALA A 366 -11.70 12.23 -8.88
CA ALA A 366 -12.86 11.37 -8.64
C ALA A 366 -12.56 10.29 -7.58
N ALA A 367 -11.38 9.67 -7.64
CA ALA A 367 -10.92 8.70 -6.66
C ALA A 367 -10.81 9.33 -5.26
N LEU A 368 -10.17 10.50 -5.15
CA LEU A 368 -10.05 11.24 -3.88
C LEU A 368 -11.43 11.61 -3.31
N ALA A 369 -12.37 12.07 -4.14
CA ALA A 369 -13.73 12.37 -3.69
C ALA A 369 -14.46 11.13 -3.16
N ALA A 370 -14.24 9.96 -3.76
CA ALA A 370 -14.84 8.70 -3.32
C ALA A 370 -14.27 8.22 -1.97
N ALA A 371 -12.96 8.39 -1.75
CA ALA A 371 -12.30 7.98 -0.51
C ALA A 371 -12.50 8.95 0.65
N HIS A 372 -12.68 10.23 0.35
CA HIS A 372 -12.87 11.28 1.34
C HIS A 372 -14.21 11.99 1.08
N PRO A 373 -15.35 11.30 1.27
CA PRO A 373 -16.67 11.81 0.87
C PRO A 373 -17.13 13.04 1.68
N LEU A 374 -16.48 13.32 2.82
CA LEU A 374 -16.73 14.50 3.65
C LEU A 374 -15.81 15.68 3.31
N ALA A 375 -14.81 15.48 2.45
CA ALA A 375 -13.78 16.45 2.21
C ALA A 375 -14.10 17.38 1.03
N GLU A 376 -13.88 18.68 1.23
CA GLU A 376 -13.77 19.63 0.13
C GLU A 376 -12.39 19.47 -0.53
N ILE A 377 -12.37 19.25 -1.85
CA ILE A 377 -11.13 19.20 -2.63
C ILE A 377 -10.70 20.61 -3.01
N ASP A 378 -9.51 21.01 -2.57
CA ASP A 378 -8.90 22.28 -2.91
C ASP A 378 -7.58 22.07 -3.65
N LEU A 379 -7.57 22.41 -4.94
CA LEU A 379 -6.43 22.25 -5.82
C LEU A 379 -5.39 23.36 -5.60
N GLN A 380 -4.23 23.01 -5.07
CA GLN A 380 -3.25 23.95 -4.53
C GLN A 380 -2.24 24.44 -5.55
N ALA A 381 -1.66 23.55 -6.37
CA ALA A 381 -0.64 23.90 -7.35
C ALA A 381 -0.38 22.80 -8.37
N LEU A 382 0.21 23.18 -9.49
CA LEU A 382 0.97 22.27 -10.36
C LEU A 382 2.47 22.35 -10.02
N VAL A 383 3.11 21.22 -9.81
CA VAL A 383 4.56 21.06 -9.80
C VAL A 383 4.97 20.43 -11.14
N TRP A 384 5.85 21.11 -11.87
CA TRP A 384 6.23 20.73 -13.23
C TRP A 384 7.74 20.58 -13.34
N MET A 385 8.22 19.40 -13.75
CA MET A 385 9.65 19.15 -14.00
C MET A 385 9.86 18.49 -15.36
N GLN A 386 10.23 19.30 -16.35
CA GLN A 386 10.45 18.86 -17.73
C GLN A 386 11.37 19.82 -18.47
N GLY A 387 11.97 19.34 -19.56
CA GLY A 387 12.63 20.17 -20.57
C GLY A 387 13.85 19.50 -21.19
N GLU A 388 14.33 18.40 -20.62
CA GLU A 388 15.54 17.73 -21.10
C GLU A 388 15.39 17.23 -22.54
N SER A 389 14.20 16.77 -22.93
CA SER A 389 13.93 16.30 -24.29
C SER A 389 13.72 17.41 -25.31
N ASP A 390 13.51 18.66 -24.88
CA ASP A 390 13.42 19.84 -25.76
C ASP A 390 14.75 20.61 -25.82
N ALA A 391 15.72 20.25 -24.97
CA ALA A 391 17.05 20.85 -24.93
C ALA A 391 17.95 20.33 -26.06
N ASP A 392 17.45 20.45 -27.29
CA ASP A 392 18.16 20.16 -28.53
C ASP A 392 18.19 21.37 -29.47
N ALA A 393 18.99 21.28 -30.54
CA ALA A 393 19.22 22.39 -31.46
C ALA A 393 17.97 22.85 -32.24
N GLY A 394 16.99 21.96 -32.45
CA GLY A 394 15.77 22.24 -33.18
C GLY A 394 14.66 22.86 -32.33
N HIS A 395 14.59 22.50 -31.04
CA HIS A 395 13.41 22.82 -30.21
C HIS A 395 13.68 23.71 -29.01
N ALA A 396 14.92 23.86 -28.55
CA ALA A 396 15.21 24.63 -27.32
C ALA A 396 14.69 26.08 -27.40
N ALA A 397 14.81 26.72 -28.57
CA ALA A 397 14.33 28.08 -28.81
C ALA A 397 12.79 28.21 -28.80
N LEU A 398 12.06 27.10 -28.98
CA LEU A 398 10.59 27.06 -28.96
C LEU A 398 10.04 26.83 -27.54
N TYR A 399 10.90 26.39 -26.61
CA TYR A 399 10.48 25.95 -25.28
C TYR A 399 9.72 27.02 -24.49
N GLN A 400 10.20 28.27 -24.51
CA GLN A 400 9.56 29.37 -23.77
C GLN A 400 8.10 29.59 -24.19
N ALA A 401 7.85 29.63 -25.50
CA ALA A 401 6.51 29.81 -26.05
C ALA A 401 5.62 28.59 -25.75
N GLY A 402 6.18 27.39 -25.91
CA GLY A 402 5.50 26.13 -25.57
C GLY A 402 5.08 26.07 -24.09
N LEU A 403 6.00 26.41 -23.18
CA LEU A 403 5.75 26.39 -21.74
C LEU A 403 4.70 27.44 -21.34
N THR A 404 4.80 28.64 -21.90
CA THR A 404 3.80 29.70 -21.67
C THR A 404 2.41 29.24 -22.09
N ALA A 405 2.28 28.63 -23.27
CA ALA A 405 1.00 28.11 -23.78
C ALA A 405 0.47 26.94 -22.92
N PHE A 406 1.35 26.02 -22.54
CA PHE A 406 1.01 24.89 -21.67
C PHE A 406 0.47 25.35 -20.31
N LEU A 407 1.17 26.27 -19.63
CA LEU A 407 0.71 26.77 -18.33
C LEU A 407 -0.60 27.56 -18.43
N ALA A 408 -0.80 28.30 -19.52
CA ALA A 408 -2.07 28.99 -19.78
C ALA A 408 -3.24 28.01 -19.93
N ASP A 409 -3.03 26.91 -20.67
CA ASP A 409 -4.06 25.89 -20.86
C ASP A 409 -4.35 25.10 -19.58
N VAL A 410 -3.30 24.70 -18.83
CA VAL A 410 -3.45 24.09 -17.49
C VAL A 410 -4.34 24.95 -16.59
N ARG A 411 -4.14 26.27 -16.56
CA ARG A 411 -4.98 27.19 -15.78
C ARG A 411 -6.38 27.36 -16.34
N ALA A 412 -6.54 27.30 -17.67
CA ALA A 412 -7.85 27.29 -18.27
C ALA A 412 -8.65 26.04 -17.86
N THR A 413 -7.98 24.89 -17.75
CA THR A 413 -8.58 23.60 -17.37
C THR A 413 -8.82 23.48 -15.86
N TYR A 414 -7.87 23.90 -15.02
CA TYR A 414 -7.85 23.60 -13.58
C TYR A 414 -8.06 24.79 -12.66
N GLY A 415 -8.10 26.00 -13.21
CA GLY A 415 -8.35 27.23 -12.46
C GLY A 415 -7.40 28.35 -12.84
N GLN A 416 -7.98 29.50 -13.19
CA GLN A 416 -7.23 30.68 -13.68
C GLN A 416 -6.19 31.22 -12.69
N ARG A 417 -6.28 30.83 -11.42
CA ARG A 417 -5.38 31.25 -10.35
C ARG A 417 -4.46 30.14 -9.84
N LEU A 418 -4.45 28.96 -10.48
CA LEU A 418 -3.65 27.82 -10.04
C LEU A 418 -2.16 28.21 -10.02
N PRO A 419 -1.50 28.20 -8.85
CA PRO A 419 -0.06 28.36 -8.73
C PRO A 419 0.70 27.26 -9.48
N VAL A 420 1.86 27.61 -10.03
CA VAL A 420 2.77 26.67 -10.69
C VAL A 420 4.15 26.76 -10.06
N VAL A 421 4.76 25.61 -9.79
CA VAL A 421 6.15 25.48 -9.36
C VAL A 421 6.93 24.76 -10.45
N LEU A 422 7.93 25.42 -11.03
CA LEU A 422 8.79 24.88 -12.08
C LEU A 422 10.08 24.32 -11.48
N GLY A 423 10.35 23.04 -11.67
CA GLY A 423 11.66 22.47 -11.39
C GLY A 423 12.64 22.81 -12.51
N GLN A 424 13.61 23.67 -12.23
CA GLN A 424 14.63 24.03 -13.22
C GLN A 424 15.51 22.82 -13.59
N LEU A 425 15.85 22.68 -14.87
CA LEU A 425 16.75 21.61 -15.32
C LEU A 425 18.12 21.72 -14.64
N SER A 426 18.61 20.68 -13.96
CA SER A 426 19.92 20.72 -13.28
C SER A 426 21.06 21.18 -14.20
N THR A 427 21.97 22.02 -13.68
CA THR A 427 23.24 22.33 -14.38
C THR A 427 24.18 21.13 -14.46
N GLY A 428 23.89 20.06 -13.73
CA GLY A 428 24.64 18.79 -13.75
C GLY A 428 24.23 17.82 -14.85
N GLN A 429 23.40 18.22 -15.82
CA GLN A 429 23.00 17.36 -16.93
C GLN A 429 24.22 17.02 -17.81
N THR A 430 24.58 15.72 -17.88
CA THR A 430 25.78 15.26 -18.60
C THR A 430 25.52 14.83 -20.04
N PHE A 431 24.26 14.56 -20.40
CA PHE A 431 23.87 14.03 -21.71
C PHE A 431 23.21 15.08 -22.62
N ILE A 432 23.10 16.33 -22.16
CA ILE A 432 22.45 17.43 -22.89
C ILE A 432 23.53 18.45 -23.29
N PRO A 433 23.58 18.88 -24.56
CA PRO A 433 24.51 19.92 -24.99
C PRO A 433 24.30 21.24 -24.22
N ALA A 434 25.39 21.87 -23.76
CA ALA A 434 25.35 23.03 -22.87
C ALA A 434 24.59 24.24 -23.44
N GLY A 435 24.66 24.46 -24.76
CA GLY A 435 23.95 25.57 -25.42
C GLY A 435 22.42 25.44 -25.32
N PRO A 436 21.81 24.40 -25.93
CA PRO A 436 20.40 24.08 -25.77
C PRO A 436 19.92 23.99 -24.32
N LEU A 437 20.70 23.37 -23.42
CA LEU A 437 20.40 23.34 -21.99
C LEU A 437 20.26 24.75 -21.39
N GLY A 438 21.21 25.64 -21.71
CA GLY A 438 21.16 27.03 -21.27
C GLY A 438 19.94 27.78 -21.80
N ILE A 439 19.53 27.52 -23.05
CA ILE A 439 18.33 28.13 -23.65
C ILE A 439 17.07 27.68 -22.90
N VAL A 440 16.89 26.38 -22.67
CA VAL A 440 15.72 25.85 -21.95
C VAL A 440 15.67 26.34 -20.51
N ARG A 441 16.81 26.36 -19.79
CA ARG A 441 16.88 26.91 -18.43
C ARG A 441 16.51 28.39 -18.38
N THR A 442 17.00 29.20 -19.32
CA THR A 442 16.66 30.63 -19.43
C THR A 442 15.18 30.83 -19.74
N ALA A 443 14.60 29.96 -20.58
CA ALA A 443 13.17 29.96 -20.87
C ALA A 443 12.33 29.66 -19.61
N GLN A 444 12.74 28.68 -18.79
CA GLN A 444 12.08 28.37 -17.51
C GLN A 444 12.12 29.59 -16.56
N GLU A 445 13.26 30.27 -16.45
CA GLU A 445 13.43 31.49 -15.65
C GLU A 445 12.53 32.61 -16.15
N THR A 446 12.54 32.86 -17.47
CA THR A 446 11.75 33.93 -18.08
C THR A 446 10.25 33.72 -17.90
N VAL A 447 9.77 32.47 -18.01
CA VAL A 447 8.36 32.15 -17.76
C VAL A 447 8.00 32.32 -16.29
N ALA A 448 8.86 31.88 -15.36
CA ALA A 448 8.62 32.04 -13.93
C ALA A 448 8.58 33.52 -13.51
N ASP A 449 9.54 34.32 -13.96
CA ASP A 449 9.64 35.74 -13.62
C ASP A 449 8.54 36.59 -14.27
N GLY A 450 8.09 36.19 -15.46
CA GLY A 450 7.05 36.87 -16.21
C GLY A 450 5.63 36.63 -15.70
N ASP A 451 5.45 35.71 -14.75
CA ASP A 451 4.14 35.25 -14.30
C ASP A 451 4.02 35.28 -12.76
N PRO A 452 3.14 36.14 -12.20
CA PRO A 452 3.02 36.31 -10.76
C PRO A 452 2.54 35.05 -10.01
N LEU A 453 1.98 34.06 -10.72
CA LEU A 453 1.50 32.80 -10.16
C LEU A 453 2.45 31.62 -10.43
N THR A 454 3.60 31.85 -11.08
CA THR A 454 4.61 30.83 -11.33
C THR A 454 5.86 31.11 -10.49
N ARG A 455 6.41 30.08 -9.86
CA ARG A 455 7.65 30.13 -9.09
C ARG A 455 8.58 29.00 -9.52
N MET A 456 9.85 29.14 -9.17
CA MET A 456 10.89 28.15 -9.43
C MET A 456 11.58 27.74 -8.14
#